data_AF-H1KJL7-F1
#
_entry.id   AF-H1KJL7-F1
#
_cell.length_a   1.000
_cell.length_b   1.000
_cell.length_c   1.000
_cell.angle_alpha   90.00
_cell.angle_beta   90.00
_cell.angle_gamma   90.00
#
_symmetry.space_group_name_H-M   'P 1'
#
loop_
_entity.id
_entity.type
_entity.pdbx_description
1 polymer ?
#
loop_
_entity_poly.entity_id
_entity_poly.type
_entity_poly.pdbx_seq_one_letter_code
_entity_poly.pdbx_strand_id
1 'polypeptide(L)'
;MGGANACLVIDYTALPKKGTRSVGVARQYCGHLGKKATCQSLVSLNLARDEVPVPVGLRLFLPEEWTADPARCAPAGVPEAAISMQSKGEIALTELDRLQAVGVRFGVVLADARYGCSAVFRQALDTRGLTWAVGIAKNQRVYDPGVRLVPPSGRARKPVPDQEPREAEAALAALPWRRVTWRWGTKGALSASFAMTRVRVGDGPVWANNRHLPGDEFWLVGEWRTSGERKYYLSNLPSHTTRRVLAGTIKARWVGEQADQQLKEELGLDHFEGRSWTGLHRHALMTCIACAYLQHLRLAQPERAGRGKRWPAYRDRRRLRAGRPSGYHRPTPVIGLSKRPLAIRPLARRPAVTVMVFQCSKGTATRHGSPRGARP
;
A
#
# COMPACT_ATOMS: atom_id res chain seq x y z
N MET A 1 -10.95 -7.77 -16.66
CA MET A 1 -10.81 -8.09 -15.21
C MET A 1 -10.91 -6.79 -14.39
N GLY A 2 -11.43 -6.83 -13.15
CA GLY A 2 -11.46 -5.66 -12.25
C GLY A 2 -12.63 -4.69 -12.46
N GLY A 3 -12.45 -3.42 -12.10
CA GLY A 3 -13.47 -2.37 -12.23
C GLY A 3 -13.16 -1.12 -11.39
N ALA A 4 -14.03 -0.10 -11.48
CA ALA A 4 -13.84 1.19 -10.79
C ALA A 4 -13.79 1.08 -9.25
N ASN A 5 -14.31 0.00 -8.69
CA ASN A 5 -14.28 -0.26 -7.24
C ASN A 5 -13.13 -1.19 -6.82
N ALA A 6 -12.26 -1.57 -7.75
CA ALA A 6 -11.05 -2.34 -7.45
C ALA A 6 -9.87 -1.39 -7.23
N CYS A 7 -8.94 -1.77 -6.37
CA CYS A 7 -7.64 -1.13 -6.25
C CYS A 7 -6.55 -2.02 -6.84
N LEU A 8 -5.52 -1.40 -7.39
CA LEU A 8 -4.28 -2.07 -7.74
C LEU A 8 -3.25 -1.74 -6.65
N VAL A 9 -2.84 -2.75 -5.90
CA VAL A 9 -1.83 -2.60 -4.85
C VAL A 9 -0.47 -2.99 -5.40
N ILE A 10 0.47 -2.05 -5.36
CA ILE A 10 1.87 -2.23 -5.74
C ILE A 10 2.69 -2.38 -4.46
N ASP A 11 3.42 -3.48 -4.36
CA ASP A 11 4.37 -3.73 -3.29
C ASP A 11 5.61 -4.45 -3.84
N TYR A 12 6.47 -4.97 -2.96
CA TYR A 12 7.42 -5.99 -3.33
C TYR A 12 7.53 -7.01 -2.19
N THR A 13 7.71 -8.26 -2.56
CA THR A 13 7.94 -9.36 -1.63
C THR A 13 9.37 -9.88 -1.77
N ALA A 14 9.99 -10.21 -0.64
CA ALA A 14 11.35 -10.73 -0.60
C ALA A 14 11.33 -12.22 -0.29
N LEU A 15 12.09 -13.01 -1.06
CA LEU A 15 12.27 -14.44 -0.87
C LEU A 15 13.68 -14.69 -0.31
N PRO A 16 13.83 -15.04 0.97
CA PRO A 16 15.14 -15.37 1.55
C PRO A 16 15.81 -16.49 0.77
N LYS A 17 17.12 -16.36 0.52
CA LYS A 17 17.94 -17.37 -0.15
C LYS A 17 19.29 -17.51 0.53
N LYS A 18 19.97 -18.63 0.27
CA LYS A 18 21.36 -18.86 0.66
C LYS A 18 22.22 -18.97 -0.61
N GLY A 19 23.45 -18.47 -0.54
CA GLY A 19 24.40 -18.47 -1.67
C GLY A 19 24.15 -17.36 -2.70
N THR A 20 24.86 -17.44 -3.83
CA THR A 20 24.94 -16.36 -4.84
C THR A 20 24.41 -16.76 -6.21
N ARG A 21 24.01 -18.02 -6.41
CA ARG A 21 23.70 -18.59 -7.72
C ARG A 21 22.23 -18.52 -8.14
N SER A 22 21.29 -18.29 -7.22
CA SER A 22 19.88 -18.10 -7.59
C SER A 22 19.69 -16.75 -8.28
N VAL A 23 19.02 -16.73 -9.44
CA VAL A 23 18.78 -15.51 -10.23
C VAL A 23 18.33 -14.31 -9.40
N GLY A 24 18.96 -13.15 -9.58
CA GLY A 24 18.60 -11.91 -8.88
C GLY A 24 18.77 -11.93 -7.36
N VAL A 25 19.46 -12.93 -6.80
CA VAL A 25 19.78 -12.94 -5.37
C VAL A 25 20.89 -11.92 -5.07
N ALA A 26 20.66 -11.08 -4.06
CA ALA A 26 21.66 -10.12 -3.57
C ALA A 26 21.45 -9.85 -2.08
N ARG A 27 22.44 -9.24 -1.43
CA ARG A 27 22.31 -8.77 -0.05
C ARG A 27 21.52 -7.46 0.00
N GLN A 28 20.21 -7.56 0.18
CA GLN A 28 19.29 -6.42 0.19
C GLN A 28 18.31 -6.48 1.38
N TYR A 29 17.50 -5.45 1.58
CA TYR A 29 16.53 -5.47 2.67
C TYR A 29 15.46 -6.55 2.43
N CYS A 30 15.37 -7.52 3.33
CA CYS A 30 14.36 -8.57 3.28
C CYS A 30 13.26 -8.25 4.29
N GLY A 31 12.08 -7.88 3.79
CA GLY A 31 10.93 -7.55 4.64
C GLY A 31 10.50 -8.71 5.55
N HIS A 32 10.58 -9.95 5.04
CA HIS A 32 10.26 -11.15 5.81
C HIS A 32 11.18 -11.34 7.02
N LEU A 33 12.47 -10.99 6.91
CA LEU A 33 13.44 -11.12 8.00
C LEU A 33 13.63 -9.82 8.80
N GLY A 34 13.02 -8.71 8.38
CA GLY A 34 13.17 -7.40 9.02
C GLY A 34 14.58 -6.80 8.95
N LYS A 35 15.48 -7.35 8.13
CA LYS A 35 16.91 -6.96 8.07
C LYS A 35 17.48 -7.11 6.67
N LYS A 36 18.69 -6.58 6.45
CA LYS A 36 19.47 -6.89 5.24
C LYS A 36 19.89 -8.35 5.27
N ALA A 37 19.55 -9.09 4.22
CA ALA A 37 19.86 -10.49 4.07
C ALA A 37 20.00 -10.82 2.58
N THR A 38 20.58 -11.99 2.29
CA THR A 38 20.59 -12.53 0.94
C THR A 38 19.17 -12.95 0.56
N CYS A 39 18.58 -12.28 -0.42
CA CYS A 39 17.25 -12.57 -0.90
C CYS A 39 17.05 -12.15 -2.36
N GLN A 40 16.03 -12.76 -2.98
CA GLN A 40 15.43 -12.25 -4.21
C GLN A 40 14.32 -11.27 -3.84
N SER A 41 14.03 -10.32 -4.72
CA SER A 41 12.94 -9.36 -4.53
C SER A 41 12.04 -9.36 -5.75
N LEU A 42 10.75 -9.59 -5.57
CA LEU A 42 9.76 -9.54 -6.64
C LEU A 42 8.84 -8.34 -6.41
N VAL A 43 8.73 -7.47 -7.40
CA VAL A 43 7.72 -6.41 -7.44
C VAL A 43 6.35 -7.07 -7.66
N SER A 44 5.43 -6.84 -6.72
CA SER A 44 4.10 -7.46 -6.71
C SER A 44 3.02 -6.46 -7.10
N LEU A 45 2.11 -6.90 -7.95
CA LEU A 45 0.91 -6.16 -8.35
C LEU A 45 -0.30 -7.03 -8.03
N ASN A 46 -1.08 -6.58 -7.06
CA ASN A 46 -2.25 -7.29 -6.54
C ASN A 46 -3.52 -6.49 -6.86
N LEU A 47 -4.39 -7.05 -7.70
CA LEU A 47 -5.71 -6.47 -7.96
C LEU A 47 -6.66 -6.90 -6.87
N ALA A 48 -7.25 -5.97 -6.15
CA ALA A 48 -8.15 -6.29 -5.06
C ALA A 48 -9.50 -5.59 -5.22
N ARG A 49 -10.57 -6.32 -4.89
CA ARG A 49 -11.90 -5.75 -4.66
C ARG A 49 -12.39 -6.27 -3.32
N ASP A 50 -12.80 -5.35 -2.46
CA ASP A 50 -13.15 -5.67 -1.07
C ASP A 50 -11.98 -6.39 -0.36
N GLU A 51 -12.16 -7.60 0.16
CA GLU A 51 -11.13 -8.39 0.85
C GLU A 51 -10.58 -9.56 0.03
N VAL A 52 -10.74 -9.49 -1.29
CA VAL A 52 -10.33 -10.54 -2.22
C VAL A 52 -9.20 -10.02 -3.12
N PRO A 53 -7.93 -10.28 -2.75
CA PRO A 53 -6.79 -9.98 -3.61
C PRO A 53 -6.59 -11.06 -4.65
N VAL A 54 -6.26 -10.66 -5.88
CA VAL A 54 -5.79 -11.53 -6.95
C VAL A 54 -4.44 -11.00 -7.42
N PRO A 55 -3.34 -11.76 -7.25
CA PRO A 55 -2.04 -11.38 -7.78
C PRO A 55 -2.07 -11.42 -9.31
N VAL A 56 -1.72 -10.30 -9.95
CA VAL A 56 -1.75 -10.11 -11.41
C VAL A 56 -0.38 -9.81 -12.01
N GLY A 57 0.63 -9.60 -11.16
CA GLY A 57 2.02 -9.45 -11.55
C GLY A 57 2.97 -9.79 -10.40
N LEU A 58 4.02 -10.54 -10.72
CA LEU A 58 5.17 -10.79 -9.86
C LEU A 58 6.42 -10.74 -10.74
N ARG A 59 7.17 -9.65 -10.66
CA ARG A 59 8.33 -9.41 -11.53
C ARG A 59 9.62 -9.33 -10.71
N LEU A 60 10.61 -10.15 -11.07
CA LEU A 60 11.91 -10.12 -10.41
C LEU A 60 12.59 -8.77 -10.60
N PHE A 61 13.02 -8.15 -9.50
CA PHE A 61 13.97 -7.05 -9.52
C PHE A 61 15.39 -7.62 -9.63
N LEU A 62 16.12 -7.24 -10.67
CA LEU A 62 17.50 -7.64 -10.91
C LEU A 62 18.44 -6.58 -10.32
N PRO A 63 19.21 -6.87 -9.26
CA PRO A 63 20.12 -5.90 -8.63
C PRO A 63 21.28 -5.51 -9.55
N GLU A 64 21.92 -4.37 -9.26
CA GLU A 64 23.07 -3.85 -10.03
C GLU A 64 24.21 -4.88 -10.16
N GLU A 65 24.51 -5.62 -9.08
CA GLU A 65 25.49 -6.71 -9.06
C GLU A 65 25.16 -7.92 -9.98
N TRP A 66 23.95 -7.98 -10.53
CA TRP A 66 23.57 -8.93 -11.57
C TRP A 66 23.63 -8.28 -12.95
N THR A 67 23.06 -7.07 -13.10
CA THR A 67 23.05 -6.38 -14.40
C THR A 67 24.46 -6.01 -14.87
N ALA A 68 25.40 -5.81 -13.94
CA ALA A 68 26.81 -5.55 -14.24
C ALA A 68 27.64 -6.82 -14.49
N ASP A 69 27.05 -8.02 -14.36
CA ASP A 69 27.74 -9.31 -14.54
C ASP A 69 26.96 -10.23 -15.52
N PRO A 70 27.15 -10.05 -16.83
CA PRO A 70 26.54 -10.91 -17.85
C PRO A 70 26.94 -12.38 -17.71
N ALA A 71 28.15 -12.67 -17.23
CA ALA A 71 28.63 -14.03 -17.03
C ALA A 71 27.89 -14.75 -15.89
N ARG A 72 27.41 -14.01 -14.88
CA ARG A 72 26.49 -14.51 -13.85
C ARG A 72 25.06 -14.64 -14.36
N CYS A 73 24.61 -13.75 -15.24
CA CYS A 73 23.28 -13.78 -15.85
C CYS A 73 23.07 -14.98 -16.79
N ALA A 74 24.08 -15.31 -17.60
CA ALA A 74 24.01 -16.36 -18.63
C ALA A 74 23.60 -17.75 -18.08
N PRO A 75 24.27 -18.34 -17.06
CA PRO A 75 23.87 -19.65 -16.52
C PRO A 75 22.53 -19.62 -15.77
N ALA A 76 22.08 -18.45 -15.33
CA ALA A 76 20.74 -18.27 -14.77
C ALA A 76 19.66 -18.08 -15.86
N GLY A 77 20.04 -17.95 -17.14
CA GLY A 77 19.12 -17.77 -18.25
C GLY A 77 18.35 -16.44 -18.21
N VAL A 78 18.98 -15.37 -17.70
CA VAL A 78 18.38 -14.03 -17.70
C VAL A 78 18.27 -13.54 -19.16
N PRO A 79 17.09 -13.14 -19.64
CA PRO A 79 16.95 -12.56 -20.98
C PRO A 79 17.76 -11.27 -21.11
N GLU A 80 18.39 -11.03 -22.26
CA GLU A 80 19.20 -9.84 -22.52
C GLU A 80 18.41 -8.54 -22.25
N ALA A 81 17.16 -8.47 -22.71
CA ALA A 81 16.26 -7.34 -22.47
C ALA A 81 15.93 -7.09 -20.98
N ALA A 82 16.23 -8.05 -20.09
CA ALA A 82 16.08 -7.89 -18.65
C ALA A 82 17.40 -7.53 -17.94
N ILE A 83 18.55 -7.57 -18.63
CA ILE A 83 19.87 -7.18 -18.12
C ILE A 83 20.02 -5.67 -18.30
N SER A 84 19.21 -4.91 -17.58
CA SER A 84 19.26 -3.44 -17.57
C SER A 84 18.98 -2.95 -16.17
N MET A 85 19.70 -1.91 -15.74
CA MET A 85 19.45 -1.29 -14.44
C MET A 85 18.04 -0.69 -14.44
N GLN A 86 17.19 -1.20 -13.56
CA GLN A 86 15.83 -0.71 -13.36
C GLN A 86 15.53 -0.62 -11.87
N SER A 87 15.00 0.49 -11.42
CA SER A 87 14.40 0.62 -10.10
C SER A 87 13.15 -0.24 -9.98
N LYS A 88 12.79 -0.62 -8.75
CA LYS A 88 11.51 -1.31 -8.48
C LYS A 88 10.31 -0.47 -8.94
N GLY A 89 10.41 0.86 -8.88
CA GLY A 89 9.39 1.78 -9.36
C GLY A 89 9.18 1.70 -10.87
N GLU A 90 10.25 1.65 -11.65
CA GLU A 90 10.18 1.47 -13.11
C GLU A 90 9.60 0.11 -13.51
N ILE A 91 9.98 -0.95 -12.79
CA ILE A 91 9.39 -2.28 -12.97
C ILE A 91 7.89 -2.24 -12.68
N ALA A 92 7.48 -1.59 -11.58
CA ALA A 92 6.07 -1.47 -11.21
C ALA A 92 5.26 -0.68 -12.26
N LEU A 93 5.81 0.42 -12.80
CA LEU A 93 5.17 1.20 -13.85
C LEU A 93 5.07 0.42 -15.16
N THR A 94 6.11 -0.33 -15.53
CA THR A 94 6.10 -1.20 -16.72
C THR A 94 5.04 -2.29 -16.60
N GLU A 95 4.94 -2.94 -15.44
CA GLU A 95 3.91 -3.95 -15.19
C GLU A 95 2.51 -3.33 -15.14
N LEU A 96 2.38 -2.12 -14.61
CA LEU A 96 1.12 -1.38 -14.64
C LEU A 96 0.68 -1.11 -16.09
N ASP A 97 1.59 -0.66 -16.96
CA ASP A 97 1.29 -0.42 -18.38
C ASP A 97 0.88 -1.71 -19.08
N ARG A 98 1.59 -2.82 -18.81
CA ARG A 98 1.24 -4.16 -19.31
C ARG A 98 -0.19 -4.54 -18.89
N LEU A 99 -0.57 -4.31 -17.63
CA LEU A 99 -1.90 -4.63 -17.11
C LEU A 99 -2.99 -3.76 -17.77
N GLN A 100 -2.72 -2.48 -18.00
CA GLN A 100 -3.66 -1.60 -18.71
C GLN A 100 -3.83 -2.05 -20.17
N ALA A 101 -2.74 -2.40 -20.86
CA ALA A 101 -2.75 -2.85 -22.25
C ALA A 101 -3.60 -4.13 -22.45
N VAL A 102 -3.61 -5.05 -21.47
CA VAL A 102 -4.44 -6.26 -21.51
C VAL A 102 -5.85 -6.05 -20.90
N GLY A 103 -6.25 -4.81 -20.62
CA GLY A 103 -7.62 -4.47 -20.21
C GLY A 103 -7.95 -4.72 -18.74
N VAL A 104 -6.96 -4.76 -17.84
CA VAL A 104 -7.20 -4.77 -16.39
C VAL A 104 -7.64 -3.38 -15.94
N ARG A 105 -8.73 -3.33 -15.15
CA ARG A 105 -9.33 -2.07 -14.70
C ARG A 105 -9.29 -1.95 -13.18
N PHE A 106 -8.95 -0.77 -12.69
CA PHE A 106 -8.92 -0.41 -11.27
C PHE A 106 -9.25 1.08 -11.12
N GLY A 107 -9.83 1.47 -9.99
CA GLY A 107 -10.17 2.87 -9.69
C GLY A 107 -9.08 3.62 -8.94
N VAL A 108 -8.14 2.92 -8.30
CA VAL A 108 -7.06 3.55 -7.54
C VAL A 108 -5.81 2.67 -7.48
N VAL A 109 -4.64 3.30 -7.57
CA VAL A 109 -3.33 2.67 -7.33
C VAL A 109 -2.88 2.94 -5.90
N LEU A 110 -2.43 1.91 -5.19
CA LEU A 110 -1.96 1.98 -3.81
C LEU A 110 -0.54 1.47 -3.71
N ALA A 111 0.36 2.20 -3.04
CA ALA A 111 1.74 1.77 -2.86
C ALA A 111 2.31 2.20 -1.50
N ASP A 112 3.41 1.56 -1.10
CA ASP A 112 4.10 1.85 0.15
C ASP A 112 5.04 3.07 0.04
N ALA A 113 5.75 3.40 1.12
CA ALA A 113 6.68 4.53 1.13
C ALA A 113 7.94 4.33 0.28
N ARG A 114 8.30 3.09 -0.09
CA ARG A 114 9.45 2.84 -0.96
C ARG A 114 9.17 3.26 -2.40
N TYR A 115 7.92 3.16 -2.83
CA TYR A 115 7.48 3.71 -4.10
C TYR A 115 7.09 5.18 -3.95
N GLY A 116 6.25 5.48 -2.95
CA GLY A 116 5.61 6.77 -2.85
C GLY A 116 6.51 7.93 -2.44
N CYS A 117 7.73 7.70 -1.93
CA CYS A 117 8.73 8.76 -1.74
C CYS A 117 9.28 9.30 -3.08
N SER A 118 9.26 8.51 -4.16
CA SER A 118 9.77 8.93 -5.46
C SER A 118 8.79 9.90 -6.14
N ALA A 119 9.23 11.13 -6.38
CA ALA A 119 8.47 12.12 -7.15
C ALA A 119 8.20 11.62 -8.57
N VAL A 120 9.20 11.05 -9.23
CA VAL A 120 9.09 10.47 -10.58
C VAL A 120 8.00 9.39 -10.61
N PHE A 121 7.91 8.54 -9.59
CA PHE A 121 6.87 7.51 -9.53
C PHE A 121 5.47 8.12 -9.40
N ARG A 122 5.28 9.13 -8.54
CA ARG A 122 3.98 9.82 -8.40
C ARG A 122 3.57 10.53 -9.68
N GLN A 123 4.48 11.31 -10.28
CA GLN A 123 4.27 12.01 -11.54
C GLN A 123 3.96 11.05 -12.70
N ALA A 124 4.58 9.88 -12.72
CA ALA A 124 4.28 8.84 -13.70
C ALA A 124 2.85 8.28 -13.54
N LEU A 125 2.31 8.18 -12.32
CA LEU A 125 0.90 7.83 -12.10
C LEU A 125 -0.03 8.96 -12.54
N ASP A 126 0.31 10.22 -12.25
CA ASP A 126 -0.48 11.38 -12.68
C ASP A 126 -0.52 11.52 -14.21
N THR A 127 0.61 11.31 -14.89
CA THR A 127 0.71 11.32 -16.37
C THR A 127 -0.20 10.28 -17.01
N ARG A 128 -0.43 9.15 -16.32
CA ARG A 128 -1.35 8.08 -16.76
C ARG A 128 -2.82 8.38 -16.40
N GLY A 129 -3.11 9.54 -15.82
CA GLY A 129 -4.45 9.92 -15.38
C GLY A 129 -4.98 9.05 -14.23
N LEU A 130 -4.10 8.42 -13.45
CA LEU A 130 -4.49 7.47 -12.42
C LEU A 130 -4.75 8.18 -11.10
N THR A 131 -5.83 7.79 -10.43
CA THR A 131 -6.02 8.11 -9.02
C THR A 131 -5.12 7.22 -8.16
N TRP A 132 -4.45 7.79 -7.16
CA TRP A 132 -3.52 7.06 -6.30
C TRP A 132 -3.52 7.54 -4.84
N ALA A 133 -3.09 6.64 -3.96
CA ALA A 133 -2.71 6.95 -2.59
C ALA A 133 -1.47 6.14 -2.20
N VAL A 134 -0.37 6.80 -1.86
CA VAL A 134 0.93 6.17 -1.63
C VAL A 134 1.53 6.58 -0.30
N GLY A 135 2.26 5.67 0.34
CA GLY A 135 3.03 5.99 1.54
C GLY A 135 4.16 6.98 1.24
N ILE A 136 4.57 7.75 2.24
CA ILE A 136 5.73 8.64 2.16
C ILE A 136 6.53 8.61 3.46
N ALA A 137 7.77 9.10 3.40
CA ALA A 137 8.57 9.35 4.59
C ALA A 137 8.05 10.56 5.35
N LYS A 138 8.24 10.54 6.67
CA LYS A 138 7.81 11.63 7.58
C LYS A 138 8.44 12.98 7.27
N ASN A 139 9.64 12.97 6.68
CA ASN A 139 10.43 14.13 6.30
C ASN A 139 10.20 14.59 4.85
N GLN A 140 9.20 14.03 4.14
CA GLN A 140 8.78 14.56 2.84
C GLN A 140 8.50 16.05 2.96
N ARG A 141 9.13 16.85 2.10
CA ARG A 141 8.96 18.31 2.09
C ARG A 141 7.61 18.67 1.48
N VAL A 142 6.88 19.55 2.16
CA VAL A 142 5.57 20.05 1.77
C VAL A 142 5.47 21.55 2.09
N TYR A 143 4.63 22.23 1.33
CA TYR A 143 4.24 23.63 1.52
C TYR A 143 2.76 23.72 1.84
N ASP A 144 2.33 24.84 2.42
CA ASP A 144 0.91 25.13 2.54
C ASP A 144 0.27 25.25 1.15
N PRO A 145 -1.01 24.91 0.99
CA PRO A 145 -1.68 24.92 -0.31
C PRO A 145 -1.67 26.32 -0.96
N GLY A 146 -1.64 27.37 -0.13
CA GLY A 146 -1.62 28.77 -0.55
C GLY A 146 -0.24 29.37 -0.84
N VAL A 147 0.86 28.60 -0.78
CA VAL A 147 2.22 29.08 -1.08
C VAL A 147 2.28 29.77 -2.46
N ARG A 148 3.01 30.87 -2.54
CA ARG A 148 3.19 31.65 -3.77
C ARG A 148 4.66 31.73 -4.13
N LEU A 149 4.93 31.74 -5.43
CA LEU A 149 6.25 32.11 -5.93
C LEU A 149 6.32 33.63 -6.02
N VAL A 150 7.17 34.24 -5.21
CA VAL A 150 7.45 35.67 -5.24
C VAL A 150 8.45 35.93 -6.36
N PRO A 151 8.19 36.91 -7.24
CA PRO A 151 9.16 37.34 -8.24
C PRO A 151 10.50 37.74 -7.60
N PRO A 152 11.62 37.48 -8.27
CA PRO A 152 12.92 37.90 -7.76
C PRO A 152 12.98 39.42 -7.56
N SER A 153 13.54 39.87 -6.44
CA SER A 153 13.87 41.27 -6.17
C SER A 153 15.37 41.42 -5.87
N GLY A 154 15.95 42.57 -6.26
CA GLY A 154 17.37 42.85 -6.07
C GLY A 154 18.30 41.90 -6.85
N ARG A 155 19.24 41.24 -6.16
CA ARG A 155 20.24 40.34 -6.78
C ARG A 155 19.71 38.95 -7.10
N ALA A 156 18.52 38.57 -6.61
CA ALA A 156 17.92 37.28 -6.93
C ALA A 156 17.55 37.22 -8.41
N ARG A 157 17.78 36.08 -9.07
CA ARG A 157 17.46 35.89 -10.50
C ARG A 157 16.30 34.93 -10.75
N LYS A 158 15.82 34.23 -9.72
CA LYS A 158 14.77 33.20 -9.82
C LYS A 158 13.67 33.43 -8.79
N PRO A 159 12.40 33.12 -9.12
CA PRO A 159 11.31 33.17 -8.15
C PRO A 159 11.57 32.28 -6.94
N VAL A 160 11.08 32.70 -5.78
CA VAL A 160 11.27 31.99 -4.50
C VAL A 160 9.91 31.77 -3.82
N PRO A 161 9.70 30.64 -3.12
CA PRO A 161 8.50 30.49 -2.30
C PRO A 161 8.44 31.56 -1.21
N ASP A 162 7.26 32.12 -0.95
CA ASP A 162 6.99 33.08 0.14
C ASP A 162 7.05 32.46 1.55
N GLN A 163 7.25 31.14 1.63
CA GLN A 163 7.40 30.39 2.87
C GLN A 163 8.37 29.23 2.71
N GLU A 164 9.03 28.85 3.80
CA GLU A 164 9.88 27.65 3.85
C GLU A 164 9.04 26.36 3.86
N PRO A 165 9.52 25.27 3.23
CA PRO A 165 8.86 23.99 3.29
C PRO A 165 8.96 23.37 4.69
N ARG A 166 7.91 22.67 5.08
CA ARG A 166 7.85 21.88 6.32
C ARG A 166 7.95 20.39 6.02
N GLU A 167 8.31 19.61 7.02
CA GLU A 167 8.21 18.16 6.94
C GLU A 167 6.75 17.73 7.07
N ALA A 168 6.35 16.67 6.37
CA ALA A 168 5.00 16.12 6.41
C ALA A 168 4.51 15.85 7.85
N GLU A 169 5.37 15.33 8.71
CA GLU A 169 5.08 15.14 10.14
C GLU A 169 4.76 16.45 10.85
N ALA A 170 5.57 17.49 10.65
CA ALA A 170 5.36 18.79 11.27
C ALA A 170 4.07 19.47 10.76
N ALA A 171 3.78 19.36 9.47
CA ALA A 171 2.55 19.89 8.87
C ALA A 171 1.28 19.26 9.46
N LEU A 172 1.34 17.98 9.86
CA LEU A 172 0.21 17.26 10.46
C LEU A 172 0.16 17.37 11.99
N ALA A 173 1.27 17.67 12.65
CA ALA A 173 1.36 17.70 14.11
C ALA A 173 0.39 18.70 14.76
N ALA A 174 0.16 19.84 14.10
CA ALA A 174 -0.73 20.90 14.59
C ALA A 174 -2.23 20.64 14.32
N LEU A 175 -2.57 19.59 13.58
CA LEU A 175 -3.95 19.34 13.17
C LEU A 175 -4.71 18.48 14.19
N PRO A 176 -6.06 18.61 14.26
CA PRO A 176 -6.87 17.74 15.09
C PRO A 176 -6.89 16.32 14.52
N TRP A 177 -6.30 15.39 15.27
CA TRP A 177 -6.34 13.96 14.97
C TRP A 177 -7.69 13.38 15.37
N ARG A 178 -8.40 12.79 14.41
CA ARG A 178 -9.74 12.25 14.64
C ARG A 178 -9.78 10.76 14.40
N ARG A 179 -10.48 10.05 15.28
CA ARG A 179 -10.73 8.62 15.10
C ARG A 179 -11.64 8.41 13.88
N VAL A 180 -11.17 7.63 12.92
CA VAL A 180 -11.94 7.24 11.73
C VAL A 180 -12.05 5.73 11.70
N THR A 181 -13.29 5.24 11.65
CA THR A 181 -13.59 3.83 11.36
C THR A 181 -13.85 3.71 9.86
N TRP A 182 -13.10 2.87 9.15
CA TRP A 182 -13.25 2.71 7.70
C TRP A 182 -13.94 1.41 7.30
N ARG A 183 -13.76 0.31 8.07
CA ARG A 183 -14.41 -0.98 7.80
C ARG A 183 -14.70 -1.76 9.09
N TRP A 184 -15.55 -2.78 8.98
CA TRP A 184 -15.76 -3.79 10.01
C TRP A 184 -15.05 -5.08 9.60
N GLY A 185 -14.08 -5.51 10.39
CA GLY A 185 -13.40 -6.79 10.21
C GLY A 185 -13.97 -7.87 11.13
N THR A 186 -13.40 -9.07 11.07
CA THR A 186 -13.81 -10.22 11.90
C THR A 186 -13.67 -9.99 13.39
N LYS A 187 -12.71 -9.13 13.81
CA LYS A 187 -12.48 -8.73 15.20
C LYS A 187 -13.15 -7.40 15.58
N GLY A 188 -14.07 -6.90 14.77
CA GLY A 188 -14.81 -5.65 15.01
C GLY A 188 -14.37 -4.47 14.14
N ALA A 189 -14.74 -3.26 14.54
CA ALA A 189 -14.48 -2.04 13.80
C ALA A 189 -12.97 -1.77 13.66
N LEU A 190 -12.50 -1.64 12.43
CA LEU A 190 -11.14 -1.20 12.14
C LEU A 190 -11.10 0.32 12.11
N SER A 191 -10.38 0.87 13.08
CA SER A 191 -10.31 2.31 13.37
C SER A 191 -8.91 2.72 13.79
N ALA A 192 -8.53 3.95 13.46
CA ALA A 192 -7.28 4.60 13.86
C ALA A 192 -7.52 6.13 13.89
N SER A 193 -6.59 6.88 14.48
CA SER A 193 -6.65 8.33 14.47
C SER A 193 -5.98 8.87 13.20
N PHE A 194 -6.62 9.81 12.52
CA PHE A 194 -6.10 10.42 11.30
C PHE A 194 -6.11 11.94 11.37
N ALA A 195 -5.10 12.55 10.76
CA ALA A 195 -5.06 13.96 10.41
C ALA A 195 -4.94 14.07 8.88
N MET A 196 -5.63 15.02 8.28
CA MET A 196 -5.71 15.17 6.82
C MET A 196 -5.75 16.64 6.47
N THR A 197 -4.95 17.06 5.50
CA THR A 197 -4.97 18.42 4.95
C THR A 197 -4.55 18.42 3.49
N ARG A 198 -4.78 19.53 2.79
CA ARG A 198 -4.23 19.78 1.46
C ARG A 198 -2.87 20.43 1.59
N VAL A 199 -1.92 20.05 0.75
CA VAL A 199 -0.56 20.59 0.70
C VAL A 199 -0.08 20.68 -0.75
N ARG A 200 0.91 21.53 -1.02
CA ARG A 200 1.74 21.38 -2.23
C ARG A 200 3.00 20.61 -1.89
N VAL A 201 3.37 19.64 -2.70
CA VAL A 201 4.55 18.81 -2.40
C VAL A 201 5.81 19.53 -2.87
N GLY A 202 6.89 19.46 -2.11
CA GLY A 202 8.19 19.99 -2.51
C GLY A 202 8.89 19.07 -3.49
N ASP A 203 8.31 18.86 -4.66
CA ASP A 203 8.81 18.03 -5.76
C ASP A 203 8.70 18.71 -7.14
N GLY A 204 8.45 20.02 -7.17
CA GLY A 204 8.51 20.83 -8.37
C GLY A 204 9.95 21.02 -8.90
N PRO A 205 10.17 21.94 -9.85
CA PRO A 205 11.48 22.17 -10.44
C PRO A 205 12.58 22.44 -9.40
N VAL A 206 13.79 21.93 -9.67
CA VAL A 206 14.96 22.15 -8.82
C VAL A 206 15.40 23.61 -8.89
N TRP A 207 15.58 24.20 -7.71
CA TRP A 207 16.05 25.56 -7.50
C TRP A 207 17.52 25.57 -7.02
N ALA A 208 18.14 26.75 -7.00
CA ALA A 208 19.59 26.97 -6.96
C ALA A 208 20.34 26.29 -5.79
N ASN A 209 19.65 25.93 -4.71
CA ASN A 209 20.22 25.26 -3.54
C ASN A 209 19.83 23.77 -3.46
N ASN A 210 19.60 23.12 -4.60
CA ASN A 210 19.10 21.75 -4.69
C ASN A 210 17.78 21.53 -3.93
N ARG A 211 17.00 22.60 -3.79
CA ARG A 211 15.66 22.60 -3.19
C ARG A 211 14.63 22.50 -4.30
N HIS A 212 13.55 21.77 -4.07
CA HIS A 212 12.44 21.73 -5.00
C HIS A 212 11.46 22.85 -4.70
N LEU A 213 10.99 23.54 -5.74
CA LEU A 213 9.86 24.45 -5.64
C LEU A 213 8.56 23.68 -5.31
N PRO A 214 7.51 24.37 -4.82
CA PRO A 214 6.19 23.76 -4.68
C PRO A 214 5.72 23.18 -6.01
N GLY A 215 5.33 21.91 -6.00
CA GLY A 215 4.69 21.20 -7.09
C GLY A 215 3.17 21.23 -6.96
N ASP A 216 2.54 20.14 -7.37
CA ASP A 216 1.10 19.98 -7.40
C ASP A 216 0.48 19.82 -6.01
N GLU A 217 -0.82 20.11 -5.92
CA GLU A 217 -1.58 20.04 -4.68
C GLU A 217 -2.16 18.63 -4.45
N PHE A 218 -1.84 18.02 -3.30
CA PHE A 218 -2.27 16.69 -2.92
C PHE A 218 -2.87 16.66 -1.51
N TRP A 219 -3.57 15.58 -1.18
CA TRP A 219 -3.91 15.25 0.19
C TRP A 219 -2.66 14.76 0.91
N LEU A 220 -2.34 15.37 2.04
CA LEU A 220 -1.43 14.83 3.03
C LEU A 220 -2.25 14.17 4.14
N VAL A 221 -1.98 12.89 4.39
CA VAL A 221 -2.70 12.10 5.41
C VAL A 221 -1.72 11.49 6.39
N GLY A 222 -1.96 11.73 7.68
CA GLY A 222 -1.31 11.04 8.79
C GLY A 222 -2.22 9.95 9.35
N GLU A 223 -1.66 8.77 9.60
CA GLU A 223 -2.28 7.68 10.38
C GLU A 223 -1.53 7.56 11.70
N TRP A 224 -2.24 7.61 12.82
CA TRP A 224 -1.73 7.33 14.15
C TRP A 224 -2.39 6.07 14.69
N ARG A 225 -1.57 5.03 14.82
CA ARG A 225 -1.97 3.70 15.27
C ARG A 225 -2.01 3.62 16.79
N THR A 226 -2.77 2.67 17.30
CA THR A 226 -2.82 2.35 18.74
C THR A 226 -1.47 1.91 19.31
N SER A 227 -0.55 1.41 18.47
CA SER A 227 0.83 1.09 18.84
C SER A 227 1.72 2.32 19.08
N GLY A 228 1.23 3.53 18.82
CA GLY A 228 2.03 4.76 18.83
C GLY A 228 2.75 5.05 17.51
N GLU A 229 2.77 4.10 16.58
CA GLU A 229 3.37 4.29 15.24
C GLU A 229 2.58 5.32 14.42
N ARG A 230 3.30 6.26 13.79
CA ARG A 230 2.74 7.21 12.82
C ARG A 230 3.18 6.86 11.41
N LYS A 231 2.24 6.93 10.46
CA LYS A 231 2.48 6.75 9.02
C LYS A 231 1.93 7.92 8.23
N TYR A 232 2.56 8.18 7.10
CA TYR A 232 2.29 9.36 6.28
C TYR A 232 2.02 8.93 4.85
N TYR A 233 1.09 9.61 4.19
CA TYR A 233 0.62 9.28 2.85
C TYR A 233 0.35 10.55 2.04
N LEU A 234 0.56 10.45 0.73
CA LEU A 234 0.07 11.42 -0.25
C LEU A 234 -1.03 10.79 -1.09
N SER A 235 -1.96 11.61 -1.58
CA SER A 235 -3.01 11.15 -2.50
C SER A 235 -3.53 12.26 -3.41
N ASN A 236 -3.74 11.93 -4.68
CA ASN A 236 -4.39 12.80 -5.66
C ASN A 236 -5.92 12.62 -5.74
N LEU A 237 -6.53 11.92 -4.77
CA LEU A 237 -7.99 11.82 -4.69
C LEU A 237 -8.63 13.23 -4.71
N PRO A 238 -9.86 13.37 -5.26
CA PRO A 238 -10.51 14.68 -5.41
C PRO A 238 -10.56 15.50 -4.11
N SER A 239 -10.52 16.83 -4.21
CA SER A 239 -10.52 17.75 -3.06
C SER A 239 -11.78 17.66 -2.19
N HIS A 240 -12.89 17.17 -2.73
CA HIS A 240 -14.14 16.95 -1.99
C HIS A 240 -14.23 15.55 -1.35
N THR A 241 -13.15 14.77 -1.39
CA THR A 241 -13.14 13.41 -0.80
C THR A 241 -13.31 13.47 0.71
N THR A 242 -14.23 12.66 1.23
CA THR A 242 -14.47 12.58 2.68
C THR A 242 -13.31 11.90 3.41
N ARG A 243 -13.11 12.23 4.69
CA ARG A 243 -12.07 11.61 5.53
C ARG A 243 -12.21 10.08 5.62
N ARG A 244 -13.45 9.58 5.65
CA ARG A 244 -13.71 8.14 5.67
C ARG A 244 -13.24 7.45 4.38
N VAL A 245 -13.48 8.08 3.23
CA VAL A 245 -13.02 7.54 1.94
C VAL A 245 -11.50 7.58 1.84
N LEU A 246 -10.84 8.70 2.20
CA LEU A 246 -9.38 8.78 2.23
C LEU A 246 -8.75 7.70 3.13
N ALA A 247 -9.25 7.57 4.37
CA ALA A 247 -8.80 6.52 5.28
C ALA A 247 -9.06 5.13 4.68
N GLY A 248 -10.27 4.86 4.18
CA GLY A 248 -10.61 3.57 3.56
C GLY A 248 -9.69 3.20 2.40
N THR A 249 -9.44 4.14 1.49
CA THR A 249 -8.56 3.96 0.33
C THR A 249 -7.13 3.65 0.76
N ILE A 250 -6.54 4.44 1.67
CA ILE A 250 -5.18 4.19 2.17
C ILE A 250 -5.09 2.82 2.86
N LYS A 251 -6.12 2.47 3.65
CA LYS A 251 -6.14 1.22 4.40
C LYS A 251 -6.44 -0.01 3.54
N ALA A 252 -6.97 0.17 2.32
CA ALA A 252 -7.16 -0.92 1.36
C ALA A 252 -5.83 -1.52 0.87
N ARG A 253 -4.69 -0.80 1.02
CA ARG A 253 -3.35 -1.33 0.70
C ARG A 253 -3.04 -2.64 1.44
N TRP A 254 -3.55 -2.80 2.66
CA TRP A 254 -3.33 -4.00 3.47
C TRP A 254 -3.73 -5.30 2.76
N VAL A 255 -4.70 -5.23 1.84
CA VAL A 255 -5.17 -6.40 1.08
C VAL A 255 -4.06 -6.96 0.19
N GLY A 256 -3.16 -6.12 -0.33
CA GLY A 256 -1.99 -6.57 -1.09
C GLY A 256 -0.90 -7.18 -0.20
N GLU A 257 -0.64 -6.59 0.98
CA GLU A 257 0.30 -7.18 1.95
C GLU A 257 -0.15 -8.59 2.38
N GLN A 258 -1.46 -8.77 2.59
CA GLN A 258 -2.05 -10.06 2.89
C GLN A 258 -1.91 -11.05 1.72
N ALA A 259 -2.07 -10.59 0.48
CA ALA A 259 -1.90 -11.41 -0.71
C ALA A 259 -0.47 -11.97 -0.82
N ASP A 260 0.52 -11.11 -0.65
CA ASP A 260 1.93 -11.49 -0.68
C ASP A 260 2.28 -12.46 0.46
N GLN A 261 1.65 -12.30 1.63
CA GLN A 261 1.79 -13.25 2.73
C GLN A 261 1.19 -14.61 2.39
N GLN A 262 -0.04 -14.66 1.88
CA GLN A 262 -0.71 -15.90 1.46
C GLN A 262 0.08 -16.64 0.36
N LEU A 263 0.64 -15.89 -0.59
CA LEU A 263 1.48 -16.47 -1.63
C LEU A 263 2.68 -17.22 -1.06
N LYS A 264 3.29 -16.73 0.01
CA LYS A 264 4.43 -17.39 0.66
C LYS A 264 3.98 -18.51 1.59
N GLU A 265 3.19 -18.18 2.61
CA GLU A 265 2.88 -19.07 3.72
C GLU A 265 1.97 -20.24 3.32
N GLU A 266 1.06 -20.03 2.36
CA GLU A 266 0.05 -21.04 1.98
C GLU A 266 0.34 -21.66 0.60
N LEU A 267 0.94 -20.89 -0.32
CA LEU A 267 1.14 -21.30 -1.71
C LEU A 267 2.61 -21.57 -2.07
N GLY A 268 3.53 -21.39 -1.13
CA GLY A 268 4.92 -21.76 -1.29
C GLY A 268 5.70 -20.92 -2.29
N LEU A 269 5.37 -19.63 -2.49
CA LEU A 269 6.13 -18.73 -3.35
C LEU A 269 7.62 -18.69 -2.98
N ASP A 270 7.95 -18.77 -1.70
CA ASP A 270 9.32 -18.79 -1.19
C ASP A 270 9.98 -20.18 -1.17
N HIS A 271 9.24 -21.25 -1.48
CA HIS A 271 9.75 -22.63 -1.56
C HIS A 271 10.53 -22.92 -2.85
N PHE A 272 10.62 -21.98 -3.79
CA PHE A 272 11.36 -22.20 -5.04
C PHE A 272 12.87 -22.39 -4.80
N GLU A 273 13.42 -23.57 -5.08
CA GLU A 273 14.85 -23.88 -4.90
C GLU A 273 15.68 -23.80 -6.19
N GLY A 274 15.02 -23.58 -7.33
CA GLY A 274 15.69 -23.42 -8.61
C GLY A 274 16.54 -22.15 -8.68
N ARG A 275 17.34 -22.07 -9.75
CA ARG A 275 18.31 -20.97 -9.94
C ARG A 275 18.03 -20.12 -11.18
N SER A 276 17.20 -20.61 -12.10
CA SER A 276 16.99 -19.96 -13.39
C SER A 276 15.89 -18.90 -13.34
N TRP A 277 16.05 -17.88 -14.19
CA TRP A 277 15.06 -16.84 -14.46
C TRP A 277 13.71 -17.44 -14.81
N THR A 278 13.68 -18.33 -15.82
CA THR A 278 12.46 -18.96 -16.30
C THR A 278 11.82 -19.85 -15.22
N GLY A 279 12.62 -20.59 -14.45
CA GLY A 279 12.13 -21.42 -13.36
C GLY A 279 11.41 -20.59 -12.30
N LEU A 280 12.02 -19.49 -11.86
CA LEU A 280 11.42 -18.61 -10.85
C LEU A 280 10.10 -18.01 -11.34
N HIS A 281 10.09 -17.49 -12.57
CA HIS A 281 8.88 -16.85 -13.12
C HIS A 281 7.75 -17.86 -13.37
N ARG A 282 8.07 -19.10 -13.78
CA ARG A 282 7.07 -20.19 -13.88
C ARG A 282 6.51 -20.56 -12.51
N HIS A 283 7.36 -20.70 -11.49
CA HIS A 283 6.93 -20.96 -10.12
C HIS A 283 6.00 -19.84 -9.61
N ALA A 284 6.43 -18.58 -9.76
CA ALA A 284 5.62 -17.43 -9.38
C ALA A 284 4.26 -17.42 -10.11
N LEU A 285 4.23 -17.67 -11.41
CA LEU A 285 3.00 -17.78 -12.19
C LEU A 285 2.07 -18.88 -11.64
N MET A 286 2.60 -20.08 -11.35
CA MET A 286 1.81 -21.17 -10.78
C MET A 286 1.22 -20.80 -9.42
N THR A 287 1.98 -20.12 -8.55
CA THR A 287 1.43 -19.62 -7.27
C THR A 287 0.33 -18.58 -7.47
N CYS A 288 0.46 -17.68 -8.46
CA CYS A 288 -0.59 -16.73 -8.81
C CYS A 288 -1.87 -17.43 -9.31
N ILE A 289 -1.74 -18.44 -10.17
CA ILE A 289 -2.88 -19.22 -10.69
C ILE A 289 -3.58 -19.96 -9.55
N ALA A 290 -2.82 -20.62 -8.67
CA ALA A 290 -3.36 -21.28 -7.49
C ALA A 290 -4.10 -20.29 -6.58
N CYS A 291 -3.53 -19.11 -6.33
CA CYS A 291 -4.17 -18.04 -5.57
C CYS A 291 -5.50 -17.63 -6.23
N ALA A 292 -5.50 -17.36 -7.53
CA ALA A 292 -6.69 -16.97 -8.28
C ALA A 292 -7.80 -18.04 -8.19
N TYR A 293 -7.44 -19.32 -8.30
CA TYR A 293 -8.37 -20.43 -8.12
C TYR A 293 -8.95 -20.48 -6.70
N LEU A 294 -8.13 -20.32 -5.65
CA LEU A 294 -8.62 -20.27 -4.28
C LEU A 294 -9.55 -19.08 -4.03
N GLN A 295 -9.26 -17.90 -4.61
CA GLN A 295 -10.17 -16.76 -4.52
C GLN A 295 -11.47 -16.98 -5.28
N HIS A 296 -11.42 -17.67 -6.43
CA HIS A 296 -12.62 -18.08 -7.16
C HIS A 296 -13.51 -18.99 -6.30
N LEU A 297 -12.93 -20.01 -5.64
CA LEU A 297 -13.66 -20.87 -4.71
C LEU A 297 -14.22 -20.09 -3.52
N ARG A 298 -13.44 -19.16 -2.95
CA ARG A 298 -13.89 -18.29 -1.84
C ARG A 298 -15.11 -17.45 -2.22
N LEU A 299 -15.17 -16.97 -3.46
CA LEU A 299 -16.30 -16.18 -3.97
C LEU A 299 -17.51 -17.05 -4.34
N ALA A 300 -17.27 -18.31 -4.73
CA ALA A 300 -18.32 -19.26 -5.10
C ALA A 300 -19.00 -19.93 -3.89
N GLN A 301 -18.32 -19.98 -2.74
CA GLN A 301 -18.93 -20.48 -1.52
C GLN A 301 -20.06 -19.53 -1.09
N PRO A 302 -21.32 -20.02 -0.94
CA PRO A 302 -22.35 -19.23 -0.29
C PRO A 302 -21.84 -18.89 1.10
N GLU A 303 -21.98 -17.63 1.52
CA GLU A 303 -21.64 -17.22 2.89
C GLU A 303 -22.20 -18.30 3.82
N ARG A 304 -21.32 -19.09 4.46
CA ARG A 304 -21.75 -20.03 5.49
C ARG A 304 -22.41 -19.15 6.54
N ALA A 305 -23.74 -19.11 6.51
CA ALA A 305 -24.56 -18.40 7.45
C ALA A 305 -24.36 -19.07 8.81
N GLY A 306 -23.27 -18.70 9.49
CA GLY A 306 -23.13 -18.90 10.91
C GLY A 306 -24.33 -18.22 11.54
N ARG A 307 -25.23 -19.02 12.12
CA ARG A 307 -26.35 -18.52 12.91
C ARG A 307 -25.77 -17.70 14.06
N GLY A 308 -25.79 -16.38 13.92
CA GLY A 308 -25.32 -15.46 14.95
C GLY A 308 -24.77 -14.16 14.38
N LYS A 309 -25.67 -13.17 14.25
CA LYS A 309 -25.41 -11.76 13.89
C LYS A 309 -25.11 -11.52 12.40
N ARG A 310 -26.18 -11.52 11.61
CA ARG A 310 -26.25 -10.83 10.31
C ARG A 310 -26.03 -9.33 10.56
N TRP A 311 -24.82 -8.84 10.33
CA TRP A 311 -24.54 -7.39 10.32
C TRP A 311 -24.60 -6.91 8.86
N PRO A 312 -25.12 -5.71 8.56
CA PRO A 312 -25.32 -5.30 7.18
C PRO A 312 -23.97 -5.23 6.45
N ALA A 313 -23.76 -6.13 5.50
CA ALA A 313 -22.79 -5.91 4.44
C ALA A 313 -23.23 -4.63 3.71
N TYR A 314 -22.52 -3.53 3.96
CA TYR A 314 -22.85 -2.23 3.40
C TYR A 314 -22.54 -2.25 1.89
N ARG A 315 -23.53 -2.70 1.11
CA ARG A 315 -23.64 -2.44 -0.32
C ARG A 315 -24.06 -0.97 -0.52
N ASP A 316 -23.16 -0.02 -0.30
CA ASP A 316 -23.41 1.33 -0.80
C ASP A 316 -22.89 1.44 -2.23
N ARG A 317 -23.77 1.00 -3.12
CA ARG A 317 -23.76 1.38 -4.52
C ARG A 317 -24.32 2.81 -4.60
N ARG A 318 -23.48 3.82 -4.40
CA ARG A 318 -23.76 5.17 -4.90
C ARG A 318 -22.76 5.53 -6.00
N ARG A 319 -23.33 5.67 -7.19
CA ARG A 319 -22.71 6.10 -8.44
C ARG A 319 -21.95 7.41 -8.19
N LEU A 320 -20.67 7.44 -8.56
CA LEU A 320 -19.99 8.68 -8.92
C LEU A 320 -20.68 9.20 -10.20
N ARG A 321 -21.74 10.01 -10.05
CA ARG A 321 -22.26 10.83 -11.14
C ARG A 321 -21.60 12.20 -11.02
N ALA A 322 -20.90 12.61 -12.07
CA ALA A 322 -20.44 13.98 -12.27
C ALA A 322 -21.63 14.95 -12.17
N GLY A 323 -21.48 15.99 -11.34
CA GLY A 323 -22.52 16.99 -11.12
C GLY A 323 -22.51 18.09 -12.18
N ARG A 324 -23.71 18.53 -12.57
CA ARG A 324 -24.02 19.90 -13.01
C ARG A 324 -25.20 20.43 -12.15
N PRO A 325 -25.33 21.75 -11.92
CA PRO A 325 -26.03 22.31 -10.75
C PRO A 325 -27.44 22.88 -11.03
N SER A 326 -28.11 23.25 -9.92
CA SER A 326 -29.37 24.03 -9.76
C SER A 326 -30.66 23.18 -9.65
N GLY A 327 -31.61 23.38 -8.73
CA GLY A 327 -31.87 24.49 -7.81
C GLY A 327 -32.83 24.12 -6.65
N TYR A 328 -33.30 25.16 -5.95
CA TYR A 328 -33.94 25.22 -4.62
C TYR A 328 -35.36 24.60 -4.49
N HIS A 329 -35.66 23.97 -3.33
CA HIS A 329 -36.71 24.38 -2.35
C HIS A 329 -36.88 23.35 -1.20
N ARG A 330 -37.44 23.82 -0.07
CA ARG A 330 -37.65 23.23 1.29
C ARG A 330 -39.18 23.30 1.61
N PRO A 331 -39.75 22.79 2.73
CA PRO A 331 -39.82 21.39 3.25
C PRO A 331 -41.23 20.96 3.83
N THR A 332 -41.32 19.69 4.30
CA THR A 332 -42.12 19.12 5.45
C THR A 332 -43.67 18.85 5.34
N PRO A 333 -44.36 18.02 6.19
CA PRO A 333 -43.92 17.06 7.27
C PRO A 333 -44.81 15.78 7.63
N VAL A 334 -44.37 15.04 8.69
CA VAL A 334 -45.04 14.24 9.81
C VAL A 334 -45.63 12.78 9.69
N ILE A 335 -45.41 12.01 10.81
CA ILE A 335 -46.15 10.90 11.53
C ILE A 335 -45.89 9.44 11.05
N GLY A 336 -45.68 8.38 11.87
CA GLY A 336 -45.57 8.15 13.34
C GLY A 336 -45.67 6.64 13.72
N LEU A 337 -45.22 6.27 14.95
CA LEU A 337 -45.64 5.13 15.84
C LEU A 337 -45.32 3.66 15.39
N SER A 338 -45.09 2.59 16.21
CA SER A 338 -45.10 2.28 17.66
C SER A 338 -44.46 0.87 17.97
N LYS A 339 -43.81 0.79 19.15
CA LYS A 339 -43.50 -0.25 20.19
C LYS A 339 -43.65 -1.82 20.04
N ARG A 340 -42.53 -2.55 20.32
CA ARG A 340 -42.17 -3.60 21.39
C ARG A 340 -43.07 -4.86 21.69
N PRO A 341 -42.66 -5.91 22.50
CA PRO A 341 -41.36 -6.61 22.78
C PRO A 341 -41.48 -8.18 23.05
N LEU A 342 -40.44 -8.80 23.69
CA LEU A 342 -40.30 -10.12 24.41
C LEU A 342 -39.87 -11.37 23.60
N ALA A 343 -39.09 -12.38 24.05
CA ALA A 343 -38.59 -12.85 25.37
C ALA A 343 -37.26 -13.69 25.25
N ILE A 344 -36.70 -14.13 26.39
CA ILE A 344 -35.38 -14.78 26.62
C ILE A 344 -35.53 -16.26 27.05
N ARG A 345 -34.57 -17.15 26.70
CA ARG A 345 -33.90 -18.26 27.50
C ARG A 345 -33.62 -19.55 26.64
N PRO A 346 -32.82 -20.57 27.10
CA PRO A 346 -31.35 -20.60 27.05
C PRO A 346 -30.72 -21.94 26.53
N LEU A 347 -29.37 -22.00 26.60
CA LEU A 347 -28.47 -23.17 26.78
C LEU A 347 -28.07 -24.06 25.56
N ALA A 348 -26.75 -24.09 25.25
CA ALA A 348 -25.87 -25.29 25.33
C ALA A 348 -24.46 -24.99 24.77
N ARG A 349 -23.45 -25.59 25.42
CA ARG A 349 -21.98 -25.44 25.25
C ARG A 349 -21.42 -26.46 24.24
N ARG A 350 -20.56 -26.03 23.29
CA ARG A 350 -19.11 -26.40 23.04
C ARG A 350 -18.93 -27.10 21.67
N PRO A 351 -17.72 -27.17 21.06
CA PRO A 351 -16.47 -26.45 21.29
C PRO A 351 -16.02 -25.62 20.06
N ALA A 352 -15.07 -24.69 20.27
CA ALA A 352 -14.47 -23.85 19.23
C ALA A 352 -13.14 -24.46 18.73
N VAL A 353 -12.96 -24.51 17.40
CA VAL A 353 -11.64 -24.67 16.77
C VAL A 353 -11.06 -23.27 16.59
N THR A 354 -10.06 -22.95 17.40
CA THR A 354 -9.33 -21.69 17.36
C THR A 354 -8.23 -21.77 16.30
N VAL A 355 -8.38 -21.03 15.20
CA VAL A 355 -7.23 -20.67 14.35
C VAL A 355 -6.54 -19.47 15.01
N MET A 356 -5.41 -19.73 15.68
CA MET A 356 -4.60 -18.70 16.32
C MET A 356 -3.95 -17.81 15.25
N VAL A 357 -4.38 -16.55 15.20
CA VAL A 357 -3.60 -15.48 14.57
C VAL A 357 -2.65 -14.93 15.64
N PHE A 358 -1.38 -15.33 15.58
CA PHE A 358 -0.35 -14.79 16.46
C PHE A 358 0.00 -13.34 16.05
N GLN A 359 -0.14 -12.42 17.02
CA GLN A 359 0.53 -11.12 16.97
C GLN A 359 2.01 -11.34 17.28
N CYS A 360 2.88 -11.01 16.34
CA CYS A 360 4.31 -10.89 16.63
C CYS A 360 4.53 -9.64 17.50
N SER A 361 4.61 -9.82 18.82
CA SER A 361 5.14 -8.83 19.75
C SER A 361 6.66 -8.84 19.66
N LYS A 362 7.26 -7.66 19.39
CA LYS A 362 8.70 -7.45 19.52
C LYS A 362 9.10 -7.63 20.99
N GLY A 363 9.84 -8.70 21.29
CA GLY A 363 10.43 -8.94 22.60
C GLY A 363 11.57 -7.97 22.88
N THR A 364 11.47 -7.26 23.99
CA THR A 364 12.54 -6.49 24.64
C THR A 364 13.58 -7.46 25.22
N ALA A 365 14.84 -7.33 24.80
CA ALA A 365 15.96 -8.06 25.38
C ALA A 365 16.38 -7.41 26.71
N THR A 366 16.17 -8.11 27.81
CA THR A 366 16.78 -7.84 29.12
C THR A 366 18.23 -8.29 29.12
N ARG A 367 19.12 -7.39 29.56
CA ARG A 367 20.53 -7.68 29.87
C ARG A 367 20.59 -8.63 31.06
N HIS A 368 21.35 -9.71 30.93
CA HIS A 368 21.92 -10.43 32.09
C HIS A 368 23.44 -10.53 31.94
N GLY A 369 24.08 -10.45 33.10
CA GLY A 369 25.48 -10.07 33.27
C GLY A 369 26.46 -11.21 33.05
N SER A 370 27.69 -10.79 32.77
CA SER A 370 28.88 -11.63 32.71
C SER A 370 29.55 -11.64 34.09
N PRO A 371 29.95 -12.80 34.64
CA PRO A 371 31.01 -12.83 35.63
C PRO A 371 32.39 -12.85 34.95
N ARG A 372 33.36 -12.32 35.68
CA ARG A 372 34.78 -12.18 35.35
C ARG A 372 35.56 -13.47 35.64
N GLY A 373 36.73 -13.57 35.00
CA GLY A 373 37.92 -14.29 35.48
C GLY A 373 38.24 -15.54 34.64
N ALA A 374 39.48 -15.88 34.33
CA ALA A 374 40.79 -15.23 34.45
C ALA A 374 41.74 -15.98 33.48
N ARG A 375 42.79 -15.29 33.02
CA ARG A 375 43.99 -15.87 32.37
C ARG A 375 44.84 -16.64 33.41
N PRO A 376 45.86 -17.45 33.04
CA PRO A 376 46.60 -17.53 31.77
C PRO A 376 46.04 -18.49 30.73
#